data_AF-A0A1X7SLF2-F1
#
_entry.id   AF-A0A1X7SLF2-F1
#
_cell.length_a   1.000
_cell.length_b   1.000
_cell.length_c   1.000
_cell.angle_alpha   90.00
_cell.angle_beta   90.00
_cell.angle_gamma   90.00
#
_symmetry.space_group_name_H-M   'P 1'
#
loop_
_entity.id
_entity.type
_entity.pdbx_description
1 polymer ?
#
loop_
_entity_poly.entity_id
_entity_poly.type
_entity_poly.pdbx_seq_one_letter_code
_entity_poly.pdbx_strand_id
1 'polypeptide(L)'
;PVAPSVVPIDSVLPAGSVLNESHAPVILKAINKIVNEWETLGIFLGIENEELKLIHSNNFYQINVSRKDMIIHWLKTGTATREKLIKALEDLERNDVAAEVKHLPK
;
A
#
# COMPACT_ATOMS: atom_id res chain seq x y z
N PRO A 1 -12.97 37.43 -6.09
CA PRO A 1 -12.55 36.35 -7.01
C PRO A 1 -11.46 35.50 -6.35
N VAL A 2 -11.81 34.30 -5.88
CA VAL A 2 -10.87 33.37 -5.27
C VAL A 2 -10.08 32.70 -6.40
N ALA A 3 -8.75 32.82 -6.37
CA ALA A 3 -7.87 32.19 -7.35
C ALA A 3 -8.04 30.65 -7.30
N PRO A 4 -8.01 29.95 -8.45
CA PRO A 4 -8.00 28.50 -8.44
C PRO A 4 -6.68 28.05 -7.81
N SER A 5 -6.77 27.34 -6.69
CA SER A 5 -5.64 26.71 -6.03
C SER A 5 -5.16 25.56 -6.91
N VAL A 6 -4.25 25.87 -7.83
CA VAL A 6 -3.56 24.87 -8.66
C VAL A 6 -2.58 24.14 -7.75
N VAL A 7 -3.00 22.97 -7.27
CA VAL A 7 -2.09 22.00 -6.65
C VAL A 7 -0.93 21.74 -7.61
N PRO A 8 0.34 21.90 -7.19
CA PRO A 8 1.48 21.70 -8.07
C PRO A 8 1.53 20.25 -8.55
N ILE A 9 1.56 20.08 -9.87
CA ILE A 9 1.66 18.80 -10.59
C ILE A 9 2.93 18.00 -10.20
N ASP A 10 3.90 18.64 -9.54
CA ASP A 10 5.17 18.05 -9.09
C ASP A 10 5.10 17.20 -7.81
N SER A 11 3.93 17.15 -7.16
CA SER A 11 3.73 16.55 -5.84
C SER A 11 3.48 15.04 -5.84
N VAL A 12 3.29 14.45 -7.02
CA VAL A 12 2.82 13.06 -7.18
C VAL A 12 4.01 12.16 -7.56
N LEU A 13 4.20 11.06 -6.85
CA LEU A 13 5.22 10.06 -7.19
C LEU A 13 4.98 9.50 -8.60
N PRO A 14 5.99 9.49 -9.50
CA PRO A 14 5.90 8.80 -10.77
C PRO A 14 5.42 7.35 -10.60
N ALA A 15 4.61 6.86 -11.54
CA ALA A 15 3.95 5.56 -11.42
C ALA A 15 4.95 4.38 -11.25
N GLY A 16 6.15 4.50 -11.83
CA GLY A 16 7.25 3.54 -11.70
C GLY A 16 8.22 3.78 -10.53
N SER A 17 7.95 4.73 -9.62
CA SER A 17 8.83 4.97 -8.47
C SER A 17 8.87 3.76 -7.54
N VAL A 18 10.08 3.32 -7.23
CA VAL A 18 10.32 2.29 -6.21
C VAL A 18 9.96 2.87 -4.85
N LEU A 19 9.05 2.18 -4.16
CA LEU A 19 8.66 2.50 -2.81
C LEU A 19 9.61 1.80 -1.84
N ASN A 20 9.93 2.49 -0.75
CA ASN A 20 10.77 1.97 0.34
C ASN A 20 10.10 2.30 1.69
N GLU A 21 10.76 1.92 2.79
CA GLU A 21 10.22 2.07 4.14
C GLU A 21 9.82 3.52 4.52
N SER A 22 10.43 4.56 3.93
CA SER A 22 10.03 5.96 4.21
C SER A 22 8.60 6.29 3.74
N HIS A 23 8.09 5.52 2.78
CA HIS A 23 6.73 5.67 2.24
C HIS A 23 5.69 4.89 3.06
N ALA A 24 6.12 4.03 3.99
CA ALA A 24 5.20 3.18 4.76
C ALA A 24 4.09 3.97 5.48
N PRO A 25 4.35 5.14 6.13
CA PRO A 25 3.29 5.88 6.83
C PRO A 25 2.17 6.36 5.90
N VAL A 26 2.52 6.89 4.72
CA VAL A 26 1.52 7.38 3.75
C VAL A 26 0.77 6.24 3.07
N ILE A 27 1.45 5.12 2.77
CA ILE A 27 0.81 3.92 2.22
C ILE A 27 -0.17 3.34 3.25
N LEU A 28 0.24 3.14 4.49
CA LEU A 28 -0.60 2.59 5.56
C LEU A 28 -1.83 3.46 5.85
N LYS A 29 -1.69 4.78 5.69
CA LYS A 29 -2.83 5.70 5.77
C LYS A 29 -3.81 5.49 4.62
N ALA A 30 -3.32 5.37 3.38
CA ALA A 30 -4.15 5.16 2.21
C ALA A 30 -4.88 3.80 2.25
N ILE A 31 -4.20 2.73 2.68
CA ILE A 31 -4.80 1.39 2.76
C ILE A 31 -5.51 1.11 4.10
N ASN A 32 -5.88 2.16 4.86
CA ASN A 32 -6.44 1.98 6.20
C ASN A 32 -7.76 1.19 6.22
N LYS A 33 -8.50 1.18 5.10
CA LYS A 33 -9.75 0.42 4.91
C LYS A 33 -9.52 -1.04 4.48
N ILE A 34 -8.28 -1.44 4.20
CA ILE A 34 -7.92 -2.85 4.00
C ILE A 34 -7.75 -3.43 5.39
N VAL A 35 -8.69 -4.29 5.82
CA VAL A 35 -8.68 -4.86 7.18
C VAL A 35 -8.58 -6.36 7.07
N ASN A 36 -9.68 -7.05 6.76
CA ASN A 36 -9.70 -8.51 6.69
C ASN A 36 -9.03 -9.04 5.42
N GLU A 37 -8.85 -8.19 4.42
CA GLU A 37 -8.32 -8.53 3.10
C GLU A 37 -6.80 -8.34 2.99
N TRP A 38 -6.12 -8.03 4.10
CA TRP A 38 -4.68 -7.71 4.10
C TRP A 38 -3.82 -8.88 3.60
N GLU A 39 -4.21 -10.13 3.86
CA GLU A 39 -3.51 -11.32 3.38
C GLU A 39 -3.65 -11.47 1.87
N THR A 40 -4.87 -11.37 1.36
CA THR A 40 -5.15 -11.41 -0.08
C THR A 40 -4.42 -10.29 -0.81
N LEU A 41 -4.39 -9.08 -0.22
CA LEU A 41 -3.57 -7.99 -0.74
C LEU A 41 -2.09 -8.38 -0.78
N GLY A 42 -1.54 -8.97 0.28
CA GLY A 42 -0.17 -9.46 0.33
C GLY A 42 0.17 -10.46 -0.78
N ILE A 43 -0.76 -11.36 -1.09
CA ILE A 43 -0.63 -12.32 -2.20
C ILE A 43 -0.53 -11.58 -3.54
N PHE A 44 -1.42 -10.61 -3.80
CA PHE A 44 -1.37 -9.82 -5.03
C PHE A 44 -0.14 -8.91 -5.13
N LEU A 45 0.42 -8.51 -3.99
CA LEU A 45 1.70 -7.79 -3.93
C LEU A 45 2.91 -8.71 -4.19
N GLY A 46 2.70 -10.02 -4.31
CA GLY A 46 3.72 -11.03 -4.60
C GLY A 46 4.47 -11.54 -3.38
N ILE A 47 3.93 -11.35 -2.17
CA ILE A 47 4.50 -11.92 -0.94
C ILE A 47 4.17 -13.40 -0.89
N GLU A 48 5.13 -14.23 -0.48
CA GLU A 48 4.91 -15.67 -0.39
C GLU A 48 3.89 -16.00 0.71
N ASN A 49 3.05 -17.01 0.46
CA ASN A 49 2.01 -17.41 1.41
C ASN A 49 2.60 -17.86 2.76
N GLU A 50 3.79 -18.45 2.76
CA GLU A 50 4.50 -18.84 3.99
C GLU A 50 4.89 -17.62 4.84
N GLU A 51 5.35 -16.53 4.20
CA GLU A 51 5.69 -15.28 4.87
C GLU A 51 4.43 -14.60 5.45
N LEU A 52 3.32 -14.61 4.71
CA LEU A 52 2.04 -14.09 5.20
C LEU A 52 1.52 -14.86 6.41
N LYS A 53 1.63 -16.20 6.39
CA LYS A 53 1.28 -17.04 7.55
C LYS A 53 2.15 -16.73 8.76
N LEU A 54 3.45 -16.49 8.55
CA LEU A 54 4.37 -16.09 9.62
C LEU A 54 3.97 -14.72 10.22
N ILE A 55 3.63 -13.75 9.36
CA ILE A 55 3.14 -12.43 9.80
C ILE A 55 1.83 -12.55 10.59
N HIS A 56 0.90 -13.40 10.14
CA HIS A 56 -0.34 -13.68 10.87
C HIS A 56 -0.05 -14.31 12.23
N SER A 57 0.74 -15.39 12.28
CA SER A 57 1.02 -16.11 13.53
C SER A 57 1.72 -15.25 14.57
N ASN A 58 2.63 -14.36 14.15
CA ASN A 58 3.37 -13.46 15.05
C ASN A 58 2.47 -12.38 15.67
N ASN A 59 1.37 -12.05 15.00
CA ASN A 59 0.50 -10.92 15.34
C ASN A 59 -0.95 -11.38 15.54
N PHE A 60 -1.16 -12.55 16.14
CA PHE A 60 -2.47 -13.16 16.30
C PHE A 60 -3.49 -12.17 16.89
N TYR A 61 -4.63 -11.98 16.22
CA TYR A 61 -5.69 -10.97 16.49
C TYR A 61 -5.32 -9.49 16.34
N GLN A 62 -4.11 -9.14 15.91
CA GLN A 62 -3.65 -7.76 15.75
C GLN A 62 -3.61 -7.36 14.26
N ILE A 63 -4.77 -7.28 13.61
CA ILE A 63 -4.90 -7.00 12.17
C ILE A 63 -4.12 -5.74 11.74
N ASN A 64 -4.16 -4.68 12.54
CA ASN A 64 -3.42 -3.44 12.24
C ASN A 64 -1.91 -3.66 12.25
N VAL A 65 -1.40 -4.53 13.11
CA VAL A 65 0.03 -4.88 13.19
C VAL A 65 0.39 -5.81 12.03
N SER A 66 -0.41 -6.84 11.74
CA SER A 66 -0.20 -7.73 10.58
C SER A 66 -0.17 -6.97 9.26
N ARG A 67 -1.12 -6.06 9.04
CA ARG A 67 -1.14 -5.20 7.84
C ARG A 67 0.10 -4.32 7.75
N LYS A 68 0.52 -3.73 8.87
CA LYS A 68 1.74 -2.92 8.93
C LYS A 68 2.95 -3.77 8.54
N ASP A 69 3.12 -4.93 9.16
CA ASP A 69 4.27 -5.80 8.93
C ASP A 69 4.28 -6.33 7.49
N MET A 70 3.11 -6.64 6.91
CA MET A 70 2.97 -7.00 5.50
C MET A 70 3.48 -5.91 4.56
N ILE A 71 3.10 -4.64 4.78
CA ILE A 71 3.58 -3.53 3.96
C ILE A 71 5.08 -3.29 4.15
N ILE A 72 5.58 -3.36 5.39
CA ILE A 72 7.03 -3.22 5.65
C ILE A 72 7.81 -4.33 4.97
N HIS A 73 7.33 -5.58 5.05
CA HIS A 73 7.93 -6.72 4.38
C HIS A 73 7.99 -6.51 2.86
N TRP A 74 6.87 -6.14 2.25
CA TRP A 74 6.79 -5.86 0.82
C TRP A 74 7.77 -4.76 0.38
N LEU A 75 7.84 -3.65 1.12
CA LEU A 75 8.76 -2.54 0.84
C LEU A 75 10.23 -2.95 0.93
N LYS A 76 10.57 -3.85 1.86
CA LYS A 76 11.95 -4.36 2.06
C LYS A 76 12.43 -5.25 0.92
N THR A 77 11.54 -5.78 0.09
CA THR A 77 11.93 -6.56 -1.10
C THR A 77 12.71 -5.73 -2.13
N GLY A 78 12.62 -4.39 -2.06
CA GLY A 78 13.26 -3.48 -3.01
C GLY A 78 12.61 -3.47 -4.41
N THR A 79 11.54 -4.25 -4.61
CA THR A 79 10.80 -4.32 -5.88
C THR A 79 9.40 -3.71 -5.80
N ALA A 80 9.07 -3.13 -4.64
CA ALA A 80 7.79 -2.48 -4.40
C ALA A 80 7.68 -1.23 -5.27
N THR A 81 6.58 -1.12 -6.02
CA THR A 81 6.28 0.07 -6.83
C THR A 81 4.84 0.48 -6.60
N ARG A 82 4.56 1.77 -6.81
CA ARG A 82 3.21 2.30 -6.69
C ARG A 82 2.23 1.62 -7.64
N GLU A 83 2.65 1.36 -8.88
CA GLU A 83 1.86 0.60 -9.87
C GLU A 83 1.46 -0.78 -9.36
N LYS A 84 2.39 -1.53 -8.74
CA LYS A 84 2.09 -2.84 -8.16
C LYS A 84 1.04 -2.74 -7.05
N LEU A 85 1.14 -1.72 -6.19
CA LEU A 85 0.14 -1.50 -5.15
C LEU A 85 -1.23 -1.16 -5.73
N ILE A 86 -1.28 -0.26 -6.72
CA ILE A 86 -2.54 0.11 -7.40
C ILE A 86 -3.17 -1.13 -8.04
N LYS A 87 -2.39 -1.88 -8.81
CA LYS A 87 -2.87 -3.09 -9.48
C LYS A 87 -3.39 -4.13 -8.48
N ALA A 88 -2.64 -4.38 -7.40
CA ALA A 88 -3.05 -5.32 -6.36
C ALA A 88 -4.36 -4.90 -5.68
N LEU A 89 -4.60 -3.59 -5.51
CA LEU A 89 -5.86 -3.08 -4.97
C LEU A 89 -7.01 -3.17 -5.97
N GLU A 90 -6.75 -2.98 -7.26
CA GLU A 90 -7.73 -3.17 -8.34
C GLU A 90 -8.12 -4.66 -8.47
N ASP A 91 -7.15 -5.56 -8.40
CA ASP A 91 -7.35 -7.03 -8.38
C ASP A 91 -8.12 -7.50 -7.13
N LEU A 92 -8.05 -6.73 -6.03
CA LEU A 92 -8.85 -6.93 -4.81
C LEU A 92 -10.23 -6.25 -4.88
N GLU A 93 -10.58 -5.64 -6.03
CA GLU A 93 -11.79 -4.85 -6.25
C GLU A 93 -11.91 -3.59 -5.35
N ARG A 94 -10.83 -3.21 -4.65
CA ARG A 94 -10.73 -2.03 -3.79
C ARG A 94 -10.35 -0.79 -4.59
N ASN A 95 -11.12 -0.53 -5.64
CA ASN A 95 -10.97 0.64 -6.52
C ASN A 95 -11.06 1.97 -5.75
N ASP A 96 -11.81 2.00 -4.64
CA ASP A 96 -11.89 3.11 -3.70
C ASP A 96 -10.51 3.45 -3.11
N VAL A 97 -9.79 2.43 -2.65
CA VAL A 97 -8.44 2.57 -2.07
C VAL A 97 -7.39 2.80 -3.15
N ALA A 98 -7.51 2.14 -4.31
CA ALA A 98 -6.62 2.34 -5.44
C ALA A 98 -6.63 3.81 -5.91
N ALA A 99 -7.78 4.47 -5.90
CA ALA A 99 -7.90 5.90 -6.19
C ALA A 99 -7.15 6.76 -5.16
N GLU A 100 -7.24 6.44 -3.86
CA GLU A 100 -6.46 7.13 -2.82
C GLU A 100 -4.95 6.95 -3.06
N VAL A 101 -4.52 5.74 -3.43
CA VAL A 101 -3.12 5.43 -3.73
C VAL A 101 -2.61 6.19 -4.96
N LYS A 102 -3.45 6.41 -5.99
CA LYS A 102 -3.15 7.22 -7.19
C LYS A 102 -2.88 8.70 -6.87
N HIS A 103 -3.21 9.17 -5.66
CA HIS A 103 -2.93 10.53 -5.20
C HIS A 103 -1.94 10.61 -4.02
N LEU A 104 -1.23 9.52 -3.68
CA LEU A 104 -0.10 9.54 -2.73
C LEU A 104 0.89 10.69 -2.99
N PRO A 105 1.19 11.50 -1.96
CA PRO A 105 2.25 12.49 -2.04
C PRO A 105 3.63 11.82 -2.05
N LYS A 106 4.64 12.55 -2.54
CA LYS A 106 6.07 12.22 -2.39
C LYS A 106 6.49 12.11 -0.92
#